data_AF-A0AAN7FLU5-F1
#
_entry.id   AF-A0AAN7FLU5-F1
#
_cell.length_a   1.000
_cell.length_b   1.000
_cell.length_c   1.000
_cell.angle_alpha   90.00
_cell.angle_beta   90.00
_cell.angle_gamma   90.00
#
_symmetry.space_group_name_H-M   'P 1'
#
loop_
_entity.id
_entity.type
_entity.pdbx_description
1 polymer ?
#
loop_
_entity_poly.entity_id
_entity_poly.type
_entity_poly.pdbx_seq_one_letter_code
_entity_poly.pdbx_strand_id
1 'polypeptide(L)'
;MDFCKALQIGDWNAAKEFLDRHPLAISAKITVLGKTALNVAGEAGHVHIVEELVKQMSEENLEIKDIYGYTALARAAYNGNYRMAECMLEKNENLISIGADEGVIPVVLALFNGHLKLARYLYSLTPPEILLPENGTMGATVVCEAIDNKALDIALDLVNRCPRLVVAKDRYGDSPFYALVCTPDYFVSGNRLVFWKRWIYSGFHIQSGGPMNDIHLNIQKLARNGSRSDCKEIIGSGIYSLSKLVSNLRTLMGIEHLYEMKLAHFLSRELLSRMKDQILISNDQQRTTCDVDGAILRAIKEGIFEFFFEMVKADPQYLWSSDEKSANTFSVAVQYRHAKIFSLIYGLDIKSALTSSVDPSNENNLLHMAGMLAPSTSINDIPGAALQMQRELQWFKEVERISPPKVHAALNKDGLTPRELFTKNHKDMRKDGEQWMKDTATSCTVVGALIVTIMFAAVFAVPGGNHQNNGFQFS
;
A
#
# COMPACT_ATOMS: atom_id res chain seq x y z
N MET A 1 -40.17 18.16 -23.66
CA MET A 1 -39.27 17.39 -22.78
C MET A 1 -38.62 18.37 -21.84
N ASP A 2 -38.43 18.03 -20.56
CA ASP A 2 -37.71 18.90 -19.61
C ASP A 2 -36.24 19.03 -20.00
N PHE A 3 -35.65 20.23 -19.93
CA PHE A 3 -34.28 20.52 -20.33
C PHE A 3 -33.27 19.68 -19.54
N CYS A 4 -33.44 19.59 -18.22
CA CYS A 4 -32.62 18.72 -17.36
C CYS A 4 -32.70 17.26 -17.79
N LYS A 5 -33.91 16.79 -18.13
CA LYS A 5 -34.14 15.41 -18.56
C LYS A 5 -33.50 15.12 -19.91
N ALA A 6 -33.56 16.07 -20.86
CA ALA A 6 -32.91 15.95 -22.16
C ALA A 6 -31.38 15.78 -22.01
N LEU A 7 -30.76 16.58 -21.14
CA LEU A 7 -29.34 16.47 -20.81
C LEU A 7 -28.99 15.14 -20.15
N GLN A 8 -29.83 14.63 -19.22
CA GLN A 8 -29.60 13.36 -18.54
C GLN A 8 -29.65 12.15 -19.48
N ILE A 9 -30.59 12.12 -20.43
CA ILE A 9 -30.76 11.00 -21.35
C ILE A 9 -29.87 11.09 -22.60
N GLY A 10 -29.17 12.21 -22.81
CA GLY A 10 -28.29 12.40 -23.96
C GLY A 10 -28.98 12.92 -25.22
N ASP A 11 -30.16 13.52 -25.10
CA ASP A 11 -30.90 14.10 -26.24
C ASP A 11 -30.41 15.53 -26.53
N TRP A 12 -29.32 15.63 -27.30
CA TRP A 12 -28.75 16.92 -27.69
C TRP A 12 -29.74 17.78 -28.50
N ASN A 13 -30.58 17.18 -29.33
CA ASN A 13 -31.49 17.94 -30.19
C ASN A 13 -32.54 18.66 -29.33
N ALA A 14 -33.15 17.96 -28.37
CA ALA A 14 -34.09 18.55 -27.43
C ALA A 14 -33.42 19.60 -26.52
N ALA A 15 -32.19 19.33 -26.05
CA ALA A 15 -31.43 20.28 -25.25
C ALA A 15 -31.08 21.56 -26.05
N LYS A 16 -30.66 21.42 -27.30
CA LYS A 16 -30.34 22.53 -28.21
C LYS A 16 -31.57 23.37 -28.53
N GLU A 17 -32.70 22.74 -28.85
CA GLU A 17 -33.96 23.46 -29.11
C GLU A 17 -34.42 24.28 -27.87
N PHE A 18 -34.12 23.80 -26.67
CA PHE A 18 -34.37 24.55 -25.45
C PHE A 18 -33.41 25.75 -25.30
N LEU A 19 -32.11 25.55 -25.54
CA LEU A 19 -31.10 26.60 -25.48
C LEU A 19 -31.33 27.70 -26.53
N ASP A 20 -31.75 27.33 -27.74
CA ASP A 20 -32.08 28.28 -28.81
C ASP A 20 -33.24 29.21 -28.39
N ARG A 21 -34.19 28.70 -27.60
CA ARG A 21 -35.31 29.49 -27.04
C ARG A 21 -34.95 30.24 -25.77
N HIS A 22 -34.01 29.71 -24.98
CA HIS A 22 -33.60 30.24 -23.69
C HIS A 22 -32.08 30.31 -23.58
N PRO A 23 -31.40 31.25 -24.26
CA PRO A 23 -29.93 31.28 -24.30
C PRO A 23 -29.27 31.41 -22.92
N LEU A 24 -29.93 32.08 -21.97
CA LEU A 24 -29.45 32.24 -20.58
C LEU A 24 -29.43 30.92 -19.79
N ALA A 25 -30.12 29.88 -20.26
CA ALA A 25 -30.14 28.58 -19.59
C ALA A 25 -28.78 27.86 -19.65
N ILE A 26 -27.88 28.26 -20.56
CA ILE A 26 -26.56 27.64 -20.71
C ILE A 26 -25.68 27.81 -19.46
N SER A 27 -25.80 28.94 -18.77
CA SER A 27 -25.06 29.26 -17.53
C SER A 27 -25.94 29.25 -16.28
N ALA A 28 -27.25 29.02 -16.42
CA ALA A 28 -28.16 28.96 -15.29
C ALA A 28 -27.91 27.72 -14.41
N LYS A 29 -28.16 27.86 -13.12
CA LYS A 29 -28.25 26.75 -12.17
C LYS A 29 -29.63 26.09 -12.32
N ILE A 30 -29.68 24.98 -13.06
CA ILE A 30 -30.94 24.34 -13.50
C ILE A 30 -31.45 23.23 -12.57
N THR A 31 -30.69 22.89 -11.53
CA THR A 31 -31.08 21.87 -10.53
C THR A 31 -31.09 22.43 -9.12
N VAL A 32 -31.76 21.73 -8.20
CA VAL A 32 -31.74 22.05 -6.75
C VAL A 32 -30.33 21.98 -6.14
N LEU A 33 -29.43 21.23 -6.75
CA LEU A 33 -28.01 21.14 -6.36
C LEU A 33 -27.16 22.27 -6.98
N GLY A 34 -27.78 23.27 -7.60
CA GLY A 34 -27.07 24.38 -8.20
C GLY A 34 -26.24 24.01 -9.44
N LYS A 35 -26.48 22.84 -10.03
CA LYS A 35 -25.75 22.35 -11.21
C LYS A 35 -26.17 23.09 -12.48
N THR A 36 -25.21 23.40 -13.35
CA THR A 36 -25.44 23.93 -14.70
C THR A 36 -25.79 22.83 -15.70
N ALA A 37 -26.17 23.20 -16.92
CA ALA A 37 -26.35 22.25 -18.03
C ALA A 37 -25.10 21.39 -18.26
N LEU A 38 -23.91 22.01 -18.16
CA LEU A 38 -22.63 21.35 -18.32
C LEU A 38 -22.37 20.30 -17.23
N ASN A 39 -22.66 20.62 -15.96
CA ASN A 39 -22.53 19.67 -14.86
C ASN A 39 -23.45 18.46 -15.06
N VAL A 40 -24.71 18.67 -15.45
CA VAL A 40 -25.69 17.59 -15.64
C VAL A 40 -25.27 16.67 -16.79
N ALA A 41 -24.87 17.23 -17.93
CA ALA A 41 -24.37 16.45 -19.07
C ALA A 41 -23.07 15.69 -18.73
N GLY A 42 -22.18 16.34 -17.95
CA GLY A 42 -20.92 15.76 -17.51
C GLY A 42 -21.10 14.57 -16.55
N GLU A 43 -22.01 14.68 -15.59
CA GLU A 43 -22.35 13.58 -14.67
C GLU A 43 -23.05 12.41 -15.38
N ALA A 44 -23.85 12.70 -16.40
CA ALA A 44 -24.50 11.69 -17.22
C ALA A 44 -23.54 11.01 -18.22
N GLY A 45 -22.29 11.49 -18.35
CA GLY A 45 -21.27 10.89 -19.22
C GLY A 45 -21.39 11.24 -20.70
N HIS A 46 -22.25 12.22 -21.07
CA HIS A 46 -22.51 12.57 -22.47
C HIS A 46 -21.44 13.52 -23.03
N VAL A 47 -20.27 12.98 -23.36
CA VAL A 47 -19.09 13.75 -23.83
C VAL A 47 -19.42 14.67 -25.00
N HIS A 48 -20.16 14.20 -25.99
CA HIS A 48 -20.57 15.02 -27.14
C HIS A 48 -21.39 16.26 -26.72
N ILE A 49 -22.32 16.10 -25.78
CA ILE A 49 -23.11 17.23 -25.27
C ILE A 49 -22.22 18.20 -24.51
N VAL A 50 -21.28 17.69 -23.71
CA VAL A 50 -20.28 18.51 -23.02
C VAL A 50 -19.47 19.33 -24.02
N GLU A 51 -18.93 18.72 -25.07
CA GLU A 51 -18.16 19.40 -26.12
C GLU A 51 -18.97 20.52 -26.79
N GLU A 52 -20.23 20.27 -27.12
CA GLU A 52 -21.10 21.27 -27.75
C GLU A 52 -21.51 22.41 -26.80
N LEU A 53 -21.70 22.11 -25.50
CA LEU A 53 -21.95 23.13 -24.48
C LEU A 53 -20.71 24.00 -24.24
N VAL A 54 -19.52 23.39 -24.11
CA VAL A 54 -18.25 24.11 -23.88
C VAL A 54 -17.94 25.07 -25.02
N LYS A 55 -18.22 24.70 -26.28
CA LYS A 55 -18.07 25.60 -27.44
C LYS A 55 -18.91 26.87 -27.34
N GLN A 56 -20.08 26.78 -26.73
CA GLN A 56 -21.05 27.89 -26.60
C GLN A 56 -20.88 28.69 -25.31
N MET A 57 -20.21 28.14 -24.29
CA MET A 57 -19.97 28.80 -23.02
C MET A 57 -18.78 29.78 -23.08
N SER A 58 -18.88 30.89 -22.34
CA SER A 58 -17.72 31.74 -22.04
C SER A 58 -16.84 31.08 -20.97
N GLU A 59 -15.63 31.59 -20.78
CA GLU A 59 -14.70 31.07 -19.77
C GLU A 59 -15.29 31.16 -18.36
N GLU A 60 -15.96 32.26 -18.03
CA GLU A 60 -16.60 32.50 -16.72
C GLU A 60 -17.75 31.55 -16.46
N ASN A 61 -18.47 31.13 -17.51
CA ASN A 61 -19.56 30.16 -17.38
C ASN A 61 -19.03 28.78 -16.98
N LEU A 62 -17.79 28.44 -17.34
CA LEU A 62 -17.15 27.17 -16.94
C LEU A 62 -16.72 27.17 -15.46
N GLU A 63 -16.53 28.35 -14.87
CA GLU A 63 -16.13 28.54 -13.47
C GLU A 63 -17.30 28.44 -12.49
N ILE A 64 -18.54 28.32 -12.99
CA ILE A 64 -19.73 28.24 -12.15
C ILE A 64 -19.67 26.97 -11.28
N LYS A 65 -19.76 27.19 -9.97
CA LYS A 65 -19.76 26.15 -8.96
C LYS A 65 -21.16 25.69 -8.58
N ASP A 66 -21.31 24.39 -8.37
CA ASP A 66 -22.50 23.79 -7.77
C ASP A 66 -22.58 24.08 -6.25
N ILE A 67 -23.60 23.57 -5.55
CA ILE A 67 -23.78 23.84 -4.10
C ILE A 67 -22.66 23.26 -3.21
N TYR A 68 -21.85 22.34 -3.73
CA TYR A 68 -20.72 21.72 -3.04
C TYR A 68 -19.38 22.35 -3.47
N GLY A 69 -19.45 23.51 -4.14
CA GLY A 69 -18.28 24.22 -4.64
C GLY A 69 -17.65 23.63 -5.90
N TYR A 70 -18.17 22.56 -6.49
CA TYR A 70 -17.52 21.91 -7.64
C TYR A 70 -17.82 22.65 -8.95
N THR A 71 -16.77 22.96 -9.71
CA THR A 71 -16.88 23.28 -11.14
C THR A 71 -17.20 22.03 -11.95
N ALA A 72 -17.55 22.21 -13.22
CA ALA A 72 -17.72 21.08 -14.14
C ALA A 72 -16.42 20.27 -14.31
N LEU A 73 -15.24 20.92 -14.32
CA LEU A 73 -13.95 20.24 -14.35
C LEU A 73 -13.74 19.39 -13.08
N ALA A 74 -14.05 19.92 -11.90
CA ALA A 74 -13.91 19.20 -10.64
C ALA A 74 -14.81 17.94 -10.62
N ARG A 75 -16.04 18.01 -11.16
CA ARG A 75 -16.90 16.83 -11.36
C ARG A 75 -16.32 15.84 -12.37
N ALA A 76 -15.75 16.31 -13.47
CA ALA A 76 -15.08 15.44 -14.43
C ALA A 76 -13.85 14.74 -13.83
N ALA A 77 -13.09 15.43 -12.98
CA ALA A 77 -11.97 14.86 -12.22
C ALA A 77 -12.43 13.79 -11.23
N TYR A 78 -13.51 14.07 -10.48
CA TYR A 78 -14.11 13.12 -9.55
C TYR A 78 -14.62 11.84 -10.24
N ASN A 79 -15.17 11.95 -11.46
CA ASN A 79 -15.70 10.82 -12.22
C ASN A 79 -14.68 10.15 -13.17
N GLY A 80 -13.47 10.70 -13.30
CA GLY A 80 -12.44 10.14 -14.19
C GLY A 80 -12.65 10.42 -15.68
N ASN A 81 -13.46 11.42 -16.03
CA ASN A 81 -13.83 11.73 -17.41
C ASN A 81 -12.74 12.54 -18.12
N TYR A 82 -11.68 11.85 -18.58
CA TYR A 82 -10.53 12.46 -19.24
C TYR A 82 -10.90 13.40 -20.37
N ARG A 83 -11.74 12.96 -21.32
CA ARG A 83 -12.11 13.77 -22.49
C ARG A 83 -12.87 15.04 -22.13
N MET A 84 -13.72 14.97 -21.09
CA MET A 84 -14.44 16.14 -20.62
C MET A 84 -13.50 17.15 -19.95
N ALA A 85 -12.57 16.66 -19.14
CA ALA A 85 -11.56 17.51 -18.51
C ALA A 85 -10.68 18.20 -19.55
N GLU A 86 -10.20 17.45 -20.55
CA GLU A 86 -9.41 17.97 -21.67
C GLU A 86 -10.17 19.05 -22.44
N CYS A 87 -11.41 18.77 -22.87
CA CYS A 87 -12.25 19.73 -23.58
C CYS A 87 -12.48 21.03 -22.80
N MET A 88 -12.71 20.95 -21.48
CA MET A 88 -12.91 22.14 -20.66
C MET A 88 -11.62 22.95 -20.48
N LEU A 89 -10.48 22.27 -20.30
CA LEU A 89 -9.18 22.91 -20.11
C LEU A 89 -8.62 23.54 -21.39
N GLU A 90 -8.94 22.99 -22.56
CA GLU A 90 -8.66 23.64 -23.86
C GLU A 90 -9.38 24.98 -24.01
N LYS A 91 -10.52 25.16 -23.33
CA LYS A 91 -11.32 26.38 -23.38
C LYS A 91 -10.96 27.38 -22.28
N ASN A 92 -10.68 26.91 -21.06
CA ASN A 92 -10.29 27.76 -19.93
C ASN A 92 -9.25 27.01 -19.07
N GLU A 93 -7.97 27.37 -19.22
CA GLU A 93 -6.87 26.78 -18.46
C GLU A 93 -6.95 27.10 -16.96
N ASN A 94 -7.56 28.24 -16.57
CA ASN A 94 -7.65 28.66 -15.17
C ASN A 94 -8.45 27.67 -14.30
N LEU A 95 -9.34 26.88 -14.91
CA LEU A 95 -10.10 25.84 -14.23
C LEU A 95 -9.20 24.87 -13.44
N ILE A 96 -7.95 24.67 -13.87
CA ILE A 96 -7.00 23.76 -13.21
C ILE A 96 -6.70 24.15 -11.77
N SER A 97 -6.82 25.44 -11.44
CA SER A 97 -6.51 26.00 -10.12
C SER A 97 -7.77 26.31 -9.30
N ILE A 98 -8.96 26.21 -9.90
CA ILE A 98 -10.22 26.49 -9.21
C ILE A 98 -10.60 25.28 -8.35
N GLY A 99 -10.30 25.40 -7.06
CA GLY A 99 -10.68 24.40 -6.07
C GLY A 99 -12.18 24.33 -5.82
N ALA A 100 -12.66 23.15 -5.45
CA ALA A 100 -13.97 22.95 -4.86
C ALA A 100 -14.05 23.54 -3.44
N ASP A 101 -15.01 23.11 -2.62
CA ASP A 101 -15.03 23.45 -1.20
C ASP A 101 -13.70 23.10 -0.52
N GLU A 102 -13.27 23.93 0.43
CA GLU A 102 -11.96 23.85 1.11
C GLU A 102 -10.73 23.98 0.17
N GLY A 103 -10.92 24.43 -1.06
CA GLY A 103 -9.82 24.67 -2.01
C GLY A 103 -9.29 23.41 -2.69
N VAL A 104 -10.08 22.32 -2.69
CA VAL A 104 -9.67 21.03 -3.27
C VAL A 104 -9.55 21.13 -4.79
N ILE A 105 -8.33 21.10 -5.30
CA ILE A 105 -8.04 21.23 -6.74
C ILE A 105 -8.36 19.93 -7.52
N PRO A 106 -8.64 20.02 -8.84
CA PRO A 106 -9.01 18.88 -9.66
C PRO A 106 -8.07 17.67 -9.60
N VAL A 107 -6.75 17.88 -9.52
CA VAL A 107 -5.77 16.78 -9.44
C VAL A 107 -5.95 15.93 -8.18
N VAL A 108 -6.31 16.54 -7.04
CA VAL A 108 -6.57 15.81 -5.78
C VAL A 108 -7.81 14.93 -5.93
N LEU A 109 -8.88 15.43 -6.54
CA LEU A 109 -10.11 14.66 -6.77
C LEU A 109 -9.86 13.45 -7.68
N ALA A 110 -9.04 13.61 -8.71
CA ALA A 110 -8.68 12.52 -9.61
C ALA A 110 -7.80 11.47 -8.90
N LEU A 111 -6.86 11.89 -8.04
CA LEU A 111 -6.03 10.97 -7.25
C LEU A 111 -6.89 10.19 -6.24
N PHE A 112 -7.69 10.89 -5.45
CA PHE A 112 -8.56 10.30 -4.42
C PHE A 112 -9.51 9.23 -4.97
N ASN A 113 -10.02 9.43 -6.19
CA ASN A 113 -10.89 8.45 -6.86
C ASN A 113 -10.12 7.43 -7.73
N GLY A 114 -8.78 7.39 -7.64
CA GLY A 114 -7.94 6.42 -8.35
C GLY A 114 -7.90 6.61 -9.88
N HIS A 115 -8.28 7.78 -10.40
CA HIS A 115 -8.29 8.08 -11.83
C HIS A 115 -6.90 8.49 -12.33
N LEU A 116 -5.93 7.57 -12.23
CA LEU A 116 -4.49 7.85 -12.40
C LEU A 116 -4.13 8.49 -13.74
N LYS A 117 -4.78 8.08 -14.84
CA LYS A 117 -4.56 8.69 -16.16
C LYS A 117 -4.92 10.17 -16.16
N LEU A 118 -6.09 10.50 -15.61
CA LEU A 118 -6.56 11.88 -15.50
C LEU A 118 -5.73 12.66 -14.48
N ALA A 119 -5.38 12.05 -13.35
CA ALA A 119 -4.51 12.67 -12.35
C ALA A 119 -3.16 13.10 -12.93
N ARG A 120 -2.52 12.25 -13.77
CA ARG A 120 -1.26 12.60 -14.47
C ARG A 120 -1.42 13.80 -15.40
N TYR A 121 -2.51 13.82 -16.16
CA TYR A 121 -2.82 14.94 -17.06
C TYR A 121 -3.03 16.23 -16.28
N LEU A 122 -3.89 16.22 -15.26
CA LEU A 122 -4.15 17.39 -14.41
C LEU A 122 -2.90 17.85 -13.68
N TYR A 123 -2.11 16.93 -13.11
CA TYR A 123 -0.84 17.25 -12.47
C TYR A 123 0.15 17.92 -13.43
N SER A 124 0.23 17.46 -14.68
CA SER A 124 1.13 18.05 -15.68
C SER A 124 0.77 19.49 -16.06
N LEU A 125 -0.49 19.88 -15.86
CA LEU A 125 -1.01 21.22 -16.12
C LEU A 125 -1.11 22.09 -14.85
N THR A 126 -0.98 21.48 -13.67
CA THR A 126 -1.13 22.18 -12.39
C THR A 126 0.09 23.08 -12.16
N PRO A 127 -0.08 24.40 -11.95
CA PRO A 127 1.03 25.29 -11.66
C PRO A 127 1.79 24.84 -10.40
N PRO A 128 3.12 24.71 -10.44
CA PRO A 128 3.87 24.23 -9.28
C PRO A 128 3.74 25.17 -8.06
N GLU A 129 3.46 26.45 -8.28
CA GLU A 129 3.29 27.46 -7.24
C GLU A 129 2.15 27.08 -6.30
N ILE A 130 1.00 26.62 -6.81
CA ILE A 130 -0.15 26.28 -5.95
C ILE A 130 0.10 25.04 -5.08
N LEU A 131 1.11 24.23 -5.42
CA LEU A 131 1.50 23.03 -4.69
C LEU A 131 2.61 23.30 -3.67
N LEU A 132 3.05 24.55 -3.51
CA LEU A 132 4.04 24.91 -2.51
C LEU A 132 3.44 24.85 -1.09
N PRO A 133 4.22 24.44 -0.07
CA PRO A 133 3.76 24.39 1.33
C PRO A 133 3.20 25.72 1.84
N GLU A 134 3.69 26.85 1.32
CA GLU A 134 3.24 28.19 1.68
C GLU A 134 1.81 28.51 1.23
N ASN A 135 1.32 27.82 0.20
CA ASN A 135 0.01 28.06 -0.41
C ASN A 135 -1.08 27.13 0.11
N GLY A 136 -0.83 26.44 1.23
CA GLY A 136 -1.79 25.61 1.94
C GLY A 136 -1.47 24.12 1.89
N THR A 137 -2.47 23.29 2.14
CA THR A 137 -2.32 21.84 2.34
C THR A 137 -2.35 21.03 1.04
N MET A 138 -2.67 21.66 -0.10
CA MET A 138 -2.87 20.95 -1.38
C MET A 138 -1.62 20.24 -1.88
N GLY A 139 -0.44 20.85 -1.74
CA GLY A 139 0.82 20.21 -2.10
C GLY A 139 1.04 18.89 -1.37
N ALA A 140 0.89 18.90 -0.04
CA ALA A 140 1.05 17.71 0.79
C ALA A 140 -0.05 16.68 0.48
N THR A 141 -1.29 17.15 0.28
CA THR A 141 -2.44 16.31 -0.10
C THR A 141 -2.19 15.59 -1.42
N VAL A 142 -1.63 16.25 -2.43
CA VAL A 142 -1.26 15.59 -3.71
C VAL A 142 -0.23 14.48 -3.47
N VAL A 143 0.76 14.69 -2.61
CA VAL A 143 1.75 13.65 -2.31
C VAL A 143 1.12 12.47 -1.54
N CYS A 144 0.33 12.73 -0.49
CA CYS A 144 -0.36 11.68 0.28
C CYS A 144 -1.30 10.87 -0.62
N GLU A 145 -2.20 11.52 -1.35
CA GLU A 145 -3.17 10.86 -2.22
C GLU A 145 -2.48 10.09 -3.36
N ALA A 146 -1.35 10.59 -3.87
CA ALA A 146 -0.55 9.88 -4.86
C ALA A 146 0.14 8.63 -4.28
N ILE A 147 0.58 8.68 -3.02
CA ILE A 147 1.10 7.50 -2.31
C ILE A 147 -0.04 6.49 -2.12
N ASP A 148 -1.18 6.89 -1.58
CA ASP A 148 -2.29 5.96 -1.28
C ASP A 148 -2.88 5.31 -2.55
N ASN A 149 -2.86 6.03 -3.68
CA ASN A 149 -3.42 5.55 -4.94
C ASN A 149 -2.37 5.05 -5.95
N LYS A 150 -1.17 4.65 -5.50
CA LYS A 150 -0.12 4.00 -6.32
C LYS A 150 0.47 4.90 -7.43
N ALA A 151 0.28 6.21 -7.38
CA ALA A 151 0.90 7.19 -8.27
C ALA A 151 2.26 7.67 -7.73
N LEU A 152 3.14 6.72 -7.37
CA LEU A 152 4.43 7.01 -6.74
C LEU A 152 5.38 7.87 -7.60
N ASP A 153 5.20 7.89 -8.91
CA ASP A 153 5.90 8.78 -9.82
C ASP A 153 5.48 10.26 -9.66
N ILE A 154 4.19 10.57 -9.45
CA ILE A 154 3.74 11.92 -9.11
C ILE A 154 4.29 12.33 -7.74
N ALA A 155 4.19 11.43 -6.75
CA ALA A 155 4.72 11.68 -5.40
C ALA A 155 6.23 11.97 -5.43
N LEU A 156 7.00 11.14 -6.14
CA LEU A 156 8.45 11.29 -6.28
C LEU A 156 8.83 12.55 -7.04
N ASP A 157 8.16 12.86 -8.15
CA ASP A 157 8.40 14.07 -8.91
C ASP A 157 8.12 15.34 -8.08
N LEU A 158 7.00 15.37 -7.35
CA LEU A 158 6.64 16.50 -6.50
C LEU A 158 7.59 16.66 -5.30
N VAL A 159 7.95 15.56 -4.62
CA VAL A 159 8.92 15.58 -3.51
C VAL A 159 10.30 16.02 -4.00
N ASN A 160 10.74 15.60 -5.19
CA ASN A 160 12.01 16.08 -5.73
C ASN A 160 11.99 17.57 -6.04
N ARG A 161 10.86 18.11 -6.51
CA ARG A 161 10.71 19.53 -6.83
C ARG A 161 10.51 20.41 -5.59
N CYS A 162 9.81 19.90 -4.59
CA CYS A 162 9.59 20.60 -3.33
C CYS A 162 9.72 19.64 -2.12
N PRO A 163 10.95 19.33 -1.68
CA PRO A 163 11.20 18.40 -0.58
C PRO A 163 10.50 18.81 0.72
N ARG A 164 10.31 20.11 0.97
CA ARG A 164 9.65 20.62 2.18
C ARG A 164 8.22 20.13 2.38
N LEU A 165 7.56 19.63 1.33
CA LEU A 165 6.23 19.00 1.43
C LEU A 165 6.23 17.75 2.30
N VAL A 166 7.36 17.06 2.43
CA VAL A 166 7.50 15.81 3.21
C VAL A 166 7.08 15.99 4.68
N VAL A 167 7.30 17.18 5.23
CA VAL A 167 6.95 17.52 6.62
C VAL A 167 5.69 18.38 6.75
N ALA A 168 5.11 18.79 5.62
CA ALA A 168 3.87 19.55 5.60
C ALA A 168 2.67 18.63 5.90
N LYS A 169 1.60 19.23 6.39
CA LYS A 169 0.34 18.53 6.68
C LYS A 169 -0.59 18.63 5.47
N ASP A 170 -1.16 17.49 5.10
CA ASP A 170 -2.26 17.45 4.15
C ASP A 170 -3.55 17.97 4.80
N ARG A 171 -4.66 17.89 4.06
CA ARG A 171 -5.97 18.33 4.54
C ARG A 171 -6.56 17.49 5.68
N TYR A 172 -6.06 16.28 5.91
CA TYR A 172 -6.51 15.39 6.98
C TYR A 172 -5.62 15.48 8.23
N GLY A 173 -4.49 16.18 8.13
CA GLY A 173 -3.52 16.31 9.21
C GLY A 173 -2.45 15.24 9.20
N ASP A 174 -2.26 14.53 8.08
CA ASP A 174 -1.18 13.57 7.89
C ASP A 174 -0.01 14.19 7.11
N SER A 175 1.19 13.69 7.35
CA SER A 175 2.37 14.09 6.58
C SER A 175 2.61 13.07 5.45
N PRO A 176 3.17 13.48 4.30
CA PRO A 176 3.55 12.52 3.26
C PRO A 176 4.53 11.45 3.74
N PHE A 177 5.38 11.79 4.73
CA PHE A 177 6.26 10.83 5.38
C PHE A 177 5.49 9.73 6.12
N TYR A 178 4.44 10.10 6.86
CA TYR A 178 3.58 9.15 7.57
C TYR A 178 2.74 8.31 6.61
N ALA A 179 2.19 8.92 5.54
CA ALA A 179 1.42 8.23 4.51
C ALA A 179 2.22 7.10 3.84
N LEU A 180 3.53 7.29 3.58
CA LEU A 180 4.38 6.25 3.01
C LEU A 180 4.48 5.00 3.90
N VAL A 181 4.44 5.14 5.23
CA VAL A 181 4.46 4.00 6.15
C VAL A 181 3.12 3.29 6.21
N CYS A 182 2.03 4.00 5.93
CA CYS A 182 0.68 3.44 5.90
C CYS A 182 0.44 2.51 4.70
N THR A 183 1.43 2.37 3.80
CA THR A 183 1.39 1.51 2.61
C THR A 183 2.49 0.43 2.64
N PRO A 184 2.41 -0.59 3.52
CA PRO A 184 3.44 -1.66 3.63
C PRO A 184 3.70 -2.40 2.31
N ASP A 185 2.69 -2.48 1.45
CA ASP A 185 2.75 -3.11 0.12
C ASP A 185 3.78 -2.46 -0.83
N TYR A 186 4.31 -1.28 -0.48
CA TYR A 186 5.40 -0.64 -1.23
C TYR A 186 6.79 -1.08 -0.80
N PHE A 187 6.91 -1.98 0.17
CA PHE A 187 8.19 -2.47 0.64
C PHE A 187 8.28 -4.00 0.49
N VAL A 188 9.50 -4.51 0.25
CA VAL A 188 9.71 -5.95 0.08
C VAL A 188 9.42 -6.67 1.40
N SER A 189 9.75 -6.06 2.54
CA SER A 189 9.43 -6.64 3.86
C SER A 189 7.94 -6.65 4.20
N GLY A 190 7.17 -5.67 3.71
CA GLY A 190 5.70 -5.64 3.86
C GLY A 190 4.99 -6.67 2.97
N ASN A 191 5.64 -7.13 1.89
CA ASN A 191 5.09 -8.15 1.00
C ASN A 191 5.58 -9.58 1.32
N ARG A 192 4.63 -10.50 1.48
CA ARG A 192 4.93 -11.93 1.64
C ARG A 192 4.73 -12.70 0.35
N LEU A 193 5.70 -12.60 -0.56
CA LEU A 193 5.72 -13.45 -1.75
C LEU A 193 5.96 -14.91 -1.38
N VAL A 194 5.13 -15.82 -1.91
CA VAL A 194 5.35 -17.27 -1.85
C VAL A 194 6.64 -17.65 -2.58
N PHE A 195 7.20 -18.80 -2.20
CA PHE A 195 8.57 -19.19 -2.58
C PHE A 195 8.86 -18.97 -4.07
N TRP A 196 8.03 -19.48 -4.99
CA TRP A 196 8.28 -19.43 -6.44
C TRP A 196 8.15 -18.01 -7.03
N LYS A 197 7.23 -17.18 -6.50
CA LYS A 197 7.09 -15.77 -6.92
C LYS A 197 8.34 -14.95 -6.59
N ARG A 198 9.09 -15.31 -5.54
CA ARG A 198 10.36 -14.65 -5.19
C ARG A 198 11.42 -14.82 -6.28
N TRP A 199 11.48 -15.99 -6.92
CA TRP A 199 12.42 -16.26 -8.00
C TRP A 199 12.11 -15.37 -9.21
N ILE A 200 10.84 -15.30 -9.61
CA ILE A 200 10.38 -14.43 -10.72
C ILE A 200 10.65 -12.96 -10.38
N TYR A 201 10.28 -12.53 -9.18
CA TYR A 201 10.52 -11.17 -8.69
C TYR A 201 12.01 -10.81 -8.76
N SER A 202 12.90 -11.71 -8.36
CA SER A 202 14.36 -11.48 -8.37
C SER A 202 14.93 -11.28 -9.77
N GLY A 203 14.34 -11.95 -10.79
CA GLY A 203 14.82 -11.92 -12.17
C GLY A 203 14.49 -10.66 -12.97
N PHE A 204 13.57 -9.81 -12.51
CA PHE A 204 13.31 -8.53 -13.17
C PHE A 204 14.46 -7.54 -12.93
N HIS A 205 14.94 -6.87 -13.97
CA HIS A 205 15.86 -5.76 -13.81
C HIS A 205 15.13 -4.46 -14.15
N ILE A 206 14.91 -3.62 -13.14
CA ILE A 206 14.45 -2.25 -13.35
C ILE A 206 15.71 -1.43 -13.58
N GLN A 207 15.93 -1.01 -14.83
CA GLN A 207 17.01 -0.07 -15.13
C GLN A 207 16.68 1.25 -14.45
N SER A 208 17.60 1.73 -13.60
CA SER A 208 17.57 3.08 -13.04
C SER A 208 17.81 4.07 -14.18
N GLY A 209 16.76 4.39 -14.93
CA GLY A 209 16.82 5.31 -16.05
C GLY A 209 16.94 6.76 -15.56
N GLY A 210 18.15 7.31 -15.69
CA GLY A 210 18.42 8.72 -16.00
C GLY A 210 17.98 9.81 -14.99
N PRO A 211 18.56 11.02 -15.08
CA PRO A 211 18.22 12.14 -14.20
C PRO A 211 16.77 12.61 -14.42
N MET A 212 16.18 13.16 -13.35
CA MET A 212 14.89 13.86 -13.15
C MET A 212 14.05 14.29 -14.36
N ASN A 213 14.68 14.68 -15.47
CA ASN A 213 14.03 14.97 -16.74
C ASN A 213 13.22 13.78 -17.25
N ASP A 214 13.63 12.53 -17.02
CA ASP A 214 12.92 11.36 -17.57
C ASP A 214 11.57 11.10 -16.87
N ILE A 215 11.44 11.30 -15.56
CA ILE A 215 10.16 11.08 -14.84
C ILE A 215 9.16 12.16 -15.23
N HIS A 216 9.57 13.43 -15.19
CA HIS A 216 8.71 14.53 -15.58
C HIS A 216 8.31 14.45 -17.06
N LEU A 217 9.26 14.12 -17.94
CA LEU A 217 9.00 13.89 -19.36
C LEU A 217 8.11 12.66 -19.59
N ASN A 218 8.24 11.61 -18.78
CA ASN A 218 7.35 10.44 -18.85
C ASN A 218 5.93 10.78 -18.39
N ILE A 219 5.77 11.55 -17.31
CA ILE A 219 4.45 12.07 -16.89
C ILE A 219 3.84 12.94 -17.98
N GLN A 220 4.61 13.85 -18.60
CA GLN A 220 4.16 14.66 -19.73
C GLN A 220 3.84 13.82 -20.98
N LYS A 221 4.63 12.79 -21.30
CA LYS A 221 4.35 11.87 -22.42
C LYS A 221 3.09 11.03 -22.17
N LEU A 222 2.91 10.53 -20.95
CA LEU A 222 1.71 9.80 -20.52
C LEU A 222 0.47 10.70 -20.57
N ALA A 223 0.62 11.99 -20.25
CA ALA A 223 -0.43 12.99 -20.39
C ALA A 223 -0.75 13.28 -21.89
N ARG A 224 0.26 13.43 -22.75
CA ARG A 224 0.07 13.80 -24.18
C ARG A 224 -0.40 12.66 -25.09
N ASN A 225 -0.07 11.40 -24.80
CA ASN A 225 -0.42 10.26 -25.65
C ASN A 225 -1.87 9.75 -25.46
N GLY A 226 -2.75 10.59 -24.90
CA GLY A 226 -4.09 10.24 -24.43
C GLY A 226 -5.08 9.70 -25.47
N SER A 227 -4.78 9.70 -26.79
CA SER A 227 -5.72 9.32 -27.87
C SER A 227 -5.30 8.15 -28.78
N ARG A 228 -4.14 7.51 -28.61
CA ARG A 228 -3.77 6.32 -29.40
C ARG A 228 -3.23 5.19 -28.54
N SER A 229 -3.90 4.05 -28.66
CA SER A 229 -3.43 2.74 -28.22
C SER A 229 -2.11 2.38 -28.90
N ASP A 230 -0.97 2.73 -28.31
CA ASP A 230 0.33 2.12 -28.65
C ASP A 230 1.33 2.35 -27.50
N CYS A 231 1.21 1.56 -26.44
CA CYS A 231 2.36 1.23 -25.60
C CYS A 231 2.99 -0.06 -26.15
N LYS A 232 3.71 0.07 -27.27
CA LYS A 232 4.49 -1.03 -27.85
C LYS A 232 5.92 -0.71 -28.23
N GLU A 233 6.42 0.47 -27.94
CA GLU A 233 7.84 0.78 -28.01
C GLU A 233 8.21 1.27 -26.61
N ILE A 234 8.85 0.46 -25.76
CA ILE A 234 10.28 0.13 -25.78
C ILE A 234 10.46 -1.30 -25.23
N ILE A 235 10.38 -2.34 -26.06
CA ILE A 235 11.04 -3.64 -25.83
C ILE A 235 11.45 -4.18 -27.21
N GLY A 236 12.71 -4.59 -27.34
CA GLY A 236 13.40 -4.88 -28.59
C GLY A 236 12.67 -5.75 -29.62
N SER A 237 13.02 -5.50 -30.88
CA SER A 237 12.58 -6.25 -32.05
C SER A 237 12.84 -7.75 -31.90
N GLY A 238 11.78 -8.51 -31.74
CA GLY A 238 11.80 -9.97 -31.81
C GLY A 238 10.51 -10.55 -31.26
N ILE A 239 9.77 -11.28 -32.09
CA ILE A 239 8.57 -12.06 -31.76
C ILE A 239 7.26 -11.27 -31.79
N TYR A 240 6.84 -10.91 -33.01
CA TYR A 240 5.48 -10.47 -33.29
C TYR A 240 4.73 -11.57 -34.08
N SER A 241 4.43 -12.70 -33.42
CA SER A 241 3.40 -13.67 -33.90
C SER A 241 2.96 -14.73 -32.88
N LEU A 242 3.17 -14.53 -31.57
CA LEU A 242 2.62 -15.40 -30.50
C LEU A 242 1.95 -14.60 -29.34
N SER A 243 1.72 -13.30 -29.56
CA SER A 243 1.51 -12.33 -28.48
C SER A 243 0.20 -12.47 -27.71
N LYS A 244 -0.86 -13.08 -28.28
CA LYS A 244 -2.19 -13.15 -27.65
C LYS A 244 -2.36 -14.35 -26.72
N LEU A 245 -1.68 -15.47 -26.99
CA LEU A 245 -1.68 -16.64 -26.12
C LEU A 245 -0.72 -16.46 -24.93
N VAL A 246 0.44 -15.84 -25.19
CA VAL A 246 1.45 -15.50 -24.19
C VAL A 246 1.03 -14.33 -23.30
N SER A 247 0.28 -13.35 -23.81
CA SER A 247 -0.27 -12.27 -22.97
C SER A 247 -1.22 -12.83 -21.90
N ASN A 248 -2.09 -13.76 -22.29
CA ASN A 248 -3.04 -14.40 -21.38
C ASN A 248 -2.34 -15.28 -20.34
N LEU A 249 -1.23 -15.95 -20.71
CA LEU A 249 -0.39 -16.69 -19.77
C LEU A 249 0.39 -15.76 -18.82
N ARG A 250 0.82 -14.58 -19.27
CA ARG A 250 1.53 -13.59 -18.44
C ARG A 250 0.61 -12.92 -17.41
N THR A 251 -0.61 -12.58 -17.80
CA THR A 251 -1.64 -12.07 -16.88
C THR A 251 -2.12 -13.18 -15.94
N LEU A 252 -2.34 -14.40 -16.44
CA LEU A 252 -2.70 -15.57 -15.62
C LEU A 252 -1.61 -15.96 -14.60
N MET A 253 -0.32 -15.83 -14.96
CA MET A 253 0.81 -16.08 -14.04
C MET A 253 1.16 -14.88 -13.14
N GLY A 254 0.48 -13.73 -13.30
CA GLY A 254 0.70 -12.53 -12.47
C GLY A 254 2.06 -11.86 -12.66
N ILE A 255 2.71 -12.05 -13.82
CA ILE A 255 4.04 -11.49 -14.12
C ILE A 255 4.01 -9.96 -14.19
N GLU A 256 2.95 -9.39 -14.78
CA GLU A 256 2.73 -7.94 -14.87
C GLU A 256 2.60 -7.33 -13.47
N HIS A 257 1.76 -7.93 -12.62
CA HIS A 257 1.61 -7.52 -11.22
C HIS A 257 2.93 -7.61 -10.44
N LEU A 258 3.76 -8.63 -10.67
CA LEU A 258 5.08 -8.73 -10.02
C LEU A 258 6.06 -7.66 -10.50
N TYR A 259 5.98 -7.25 -11.78
CA TYR A 259 6.76 -6.14 -12.30
C TYR A 259 6.29 -4.80 -11.71
N GLU A 260 4.98 -4.54 -11.70
CA GLU A 260 4.39 -3.35 -11.07
C GLU A 260 4.75 -3.25 -9.59
N MET A 261 4.65 -4.36 -8.86
CA MET A 261 5.08 -4.45 -7.46
C MET A 261 6.57 -4.11 -7.32
N LYS A 262 7.43 -4.66 -8.19
CA LYS A 262 8.86 -4.34 -8.15
C LYS A 262 9.14 -2.88 -8.48
N LEU A 263 8.39 -2.28 -9.40
CA LEU A 263 8.49 -0.87 -9.72
C LEU A 263 8.05 -0.01 -8.54
N ALA A 264 6.96 -0.36 -7.87
CA ALA A 264 6.52 0.31 -6.66
C ALA A 264 7.59 0.23 -5.56
N HIS A 265 8.20 -0.94 -5.35
CA HIS A 265 9.31 -1.11 -4.40
C HIS A 265 10.56 -0.29 -4.75
N PHE A 266 10.83 -0.10 -6.04
CA PHE A 266 11.92 0.74 -6.49
C PHE A 266 11.62 2.23 -6.22
N LEU A 267 10.45 2.69 -6.64
CA LEU A 267 10.03 4.08 -6.47
C LEU A 267 9.85 4.47 -5.00
N SER A 268 9.31 3.58 -4.17
CA SER A 268 9.14 3.81 -2.73
C SER A 268 10.47 3.96 -2.00
N ARG A 269 11.50 3.20 -2.41
CA ARG A 269 12.86 3.33 -1.86
C ARG A 269 13.50 4.66 -2.25
N GLU A 270 13.35 5.07 -3.51
CA GLU A 270 13.81 6.40 -3.95
C GLU A 270 13.07 7.50 -3.18
N LEU A 271 11.74 7.41 -3.07
CA LEU A 271 10.92 8.35 -2.33
C LEU A 271 11.33 8.43 -0.86
N LEU A 272 11.49 7.28 -0.19
CA LEU A 272 11.99 7.19 1.18
C LEU A 272 13.36 7.86 1.32
N SER A 273 14.28 7.65 0.37
CA SER A 273 15.60 8.29 0.41
C SER A 273 15.46 9.81 0.38
N ARG A 274 14.63 10.36 -0.50
CA ARG A 274 14.39 11.81 -0.60
C ARG A 274 13.73 12.37 0.64
N MET A 275 12.73 11.66 1.16
CA MET A 275 12.03 12.06 2.38
C MET A 275 12.97 12.07 3.60
N LYS A 276 13.77 11.02 3.76
CA LYS A 276 14.80 10.93 4.81
C LYS A 276 15.76 12.12 4.76
N ASP A 277 16.28 12.45 3.58
CA ASP A 277 17.21 13.58 3.42
C ASP A 277 16.55 14.90 3.87
N GLN A 278 15.27 15.10 3.58
CA GLN A 278 14.52 16.25 4.08
C GLN A 278 14.30 16.22 5.60
N ILE A 279 13.98 15.06 6.19
CA ILE A 279 13.78 14.91 7.64
C ILE A 279 15.05 15.28 8.41
N LEU A 280 16.22 14.87 7.91
CA LEU A 280 17.51 15.18 8.55
C LEU A 280 17.80 16.68 8.62
N ILE A 281 17.35 17.46 7.63
CA ILE A 281 17.54 18.92 7.59
C ILE A 281 16.42 19.65 8.36
N SER A 282 15.30 19.00 8.63
CA SER A 282 14.14 19.58 9.32
C SER A 282 14.42 19.78 10.81
N ASN A 283 13.84 20.83 11.40
CA ASN A 283 13.99 21.14 12.82
C ASN A 283 13.09 20.24 13.71
N ASP A 284 13.32 20.25 15.02
CA ASP A 284 12.60 19.39 15.97
C ASP A 284 11.09 19.60 15.96
N GLN A 285 10.63 20.85 15.79
CA GLN A 285 9.21 21.17 15.69
C GLN A 285 8.60 20.52 14.44
N GLN A 286 9.28 20.57 13.29
CA GLN A 286 8.85 19.95 12.05
C GLN A 286 8.83 18.43 12.17
N ARG A 287 9.86 17.82 12.78
CA ARG A 287 9.93 16.37 13.03
C ARG A 287 8.80 15.89 13.94
N THR A 288 8.49 16.68 14.97
CA THR A 288 7.35 16.41 15.87
C THR A 288 6.04 16.57 15.12
N THR A 289 5.92 17.62 14.29
CA THR A 289 4.70 17.88 13.52
C THR A 289 4.42 16.75 12.53
N CYS A 290 5.42 16.23 11.82
CA CYS A 290 5.24 15.14 10.87
C CYS A 290 5.18 13.74 11.51
N ASP A 291 5.23 13.65 12.85
CA ASP A 291 5.17 12.43 13.65
C ASP A 291 6.18 11.36 13.20
N VAL A 292 7.47 11.73 13.16
CA VAL A 292 8.54 10.81 12.75
C VAL A 292 8.62 9.58 13.66
N ASP A 293 8.51 9.78 14.98
CA ASP A 293 8.53 8.69 15.95
C ASP A 293 7.34 7.75 15.76
N GLY A 294 6.13 8.27 15.59
CA GLY A 294 4.94 7.49 15.29
C GLY A 294 5.05 6.73 13.97
N ALA A 295 5.63 7.35 12.93
CA ALA A 295 5.90 6.70 11.65
C ALA A 295 6.90 5.54 11.79
N ILE A 296 7.98 5.71 12.56
CA ILE A 296 8.96 4.64 12.82
C ILE A 296 8.32 3.50 13.60
N LEU A 297 7.53 3.81 14.65
CA LEU A 297 6.83 2.80 15.45
C LEU A 297 5.82 2.04 14.60
N ARG A 298 5.07 2.73 13.73
CA ARG A 298 4.15 2.11 12.77
C ARG A 298 4.89 1.20 11.79
N ALA A 299 6.01 1.64 11.24
CA ALA A 299 6.84 0.84 10.34
C ALA A 299 7.29 -0.46 11.00
N ILE A 300 7.66 -0.41 12.29
CA ILE A 300 7.99 -1.61 13.05
C ILE A 300 6.76 -2.49 13.23
N LYS A 301 5.60 -1.95 13.62
CA LYS A 301 4.36 -2.73 13.80
C LYS A 301 3.96 -3.47 12.51
N GLU A 302 4.10 -2.81 11.36
CA GLU A 302 3.82 -3.38 10.03
C GLU A 302 4.96 -4.25 9.47
N GLY A 303 6.13 -4.28 10.12
CA GLY A 303 7.27 -5.08 9.69
C GLY A 303 8.05 -4.50 8.51
N ILE A 304 7.94 -3.19 8.25
CA ILE A 304 8.60 -2.47 7.16
C ILE A 304 10.07 -2.23 7.52
N PHE A 305 10.89 -3.27 7.34
CA PHE A 305 12.31 -3.27 7.70
C PHE A 305 13.13 -2.18 6.99
N GLU A 306 12.92 -1.99 5.68
CA GLU A 306 13.66 -1.02 4.87
C GLU A 306 13.48 0.40 5.38
N PHE A 307 12.24 0.77 5.74
CA PHE A 307 11.92 2.07 6.30
C PHE A 307 12.62 2.29 7.65
N PHE A 308 12.43 1.35 8.57
CA PHE A 308 13.06 1.41 9.89
C PHE A 308 14.59 1.51 9.80
N PHE A 309 15.19 0.65 8.96
CA PHE A 309 16.64 0.56 8.83
C PHE A 309 17.25 1.83 8.24
N GLU A 310 16.65 2.40 7.20
CA GLU A 310 17.16 3.65 6.60
C GLU A 310 17.06 4.83 7.58
N MET A 311 15.97 4.93 8.35
CA MET A 311 15.81 6.01 9.33
C MET A 311 16.79 5.90 10.50
N VAL A 312 16.93 4.72 11.11
CA VAL A 312 17.86 4.49 12.22
C VAL A 312 19.32 4.62 11.80
N LYS A 313 19.65 4.21 10.57
CA LYS A 313 20.99 4.40 10.01
C LYS A 313 21.31 5.89 9.83
N ALA A 314 20.31 6.69 9.48
CA ALA A 314 20.46 8.13 9.31
C ALA A 314 20.60 8.85 10.65
N ASP A 315 19.83 8.43 11.65
CA ASP A 315 19.86 9.00 13.00
C ASP A 315 19.55 7.93 14.06
N PRO A 316 20.56 7.44 14.80
CA PRO A 316 20.39 6.41 15.81
C PRO A 316 19.49 6.79 16.99
N GLN A 317 19.14 8.07 17.18
CA GLN A 317 18.25 8.47 18.27
C GLN A 317 16.86 7.83 18.15
N TYR A 318 16.43 7.53 16.92
CA TYR A 318 15.18 6.84 16.62
C TYR A 318 15.08 5.43 17.18
N LEU A 319 16.19 4.84 17.65
CA LEU A 319 16.12 3.58 18.40
C LEU A 319 15.30 3.72 19.69
N TRP A 320 15.20 4.93 20.23
CA TRP A 320 14.52 5.25 21.48
C TRP A 320 13.07 5.71 21.29
N SER A 321 12.56 5.76 20.05
CA SER A 321 11.13 6.03 19.81
C SER A 321 10.26 5.03 20.56
N SER A 322 9.23 5.53 21.23
CA SER A 322 8.35 4.77 22.14
C SER A 322 6.91 5.26 22.04
N ASP A 323 5.97 4.38 22.35
CA ASP A 323 4.55 4.71 22.57
C ASP A 323 4.15 4.42 24.02
N GLU A 324 2.89 4.68 24.38
CA GLU A 324 2.39 4.44 25.75
C GLU A 324 2.60 3.00 26.26
N LYS A 325 2.77 2.03 25.37
CA LYS A 325 2.82 0.59 25.66
C LYS A 325 4.19 -0.03 25.37
N SER A 326 5.18 0.77 24.97
CA SER A 326 6.50 0.30 24.57
C SER A 326 7.59 1.19 25.16
N ALA A 327 8.73 0.58 25.44
CA ALA A 327 9.85 1.29 26.04
C ALA A 327 10.81 1.87 24.97
N ASN A 328 10.88 1.21 23.82
CA ASN A 328 11.69 1.58 22.65
C ASN A 328 11.26 0.78 21.41
N THR A 329 11.87 1.08 20.26
CA THR A 329 11.62 0.41 18.98
C THR A 329 11.77 -1.12 19.02
N PHE A 330 12.76 -1.64 19.76
CA PHE A 330 12.97 -3.09 19.89
C PHE A 330 11.88 -3.78 20.70
N SER A 331 11.32 -3.11 21.71
CA SER A 331 10.19 -3.66 22.47
C SER A 331 8.94 -3.84 21.60
N VAL A 332 8.69 -2.92 20.67
CA VAL A 332 7.64 -3.06 19.65
C VAL A 332 7.96 -4.21 18.69
N ALA A 333 9.20 -4.28 18.18
CA ALA A 333 9.63 -5.37 17.29
C ALA A 333 9.48 -6.75 17.96
N VAL A 334 9.73 -6.84 19.27
CA VAL A 334 9.52 -8.06 20.07
C VAL A 334 8.06 -8.43 20.21
N GLN A 335 7.21 -7.48 20.56
CA GLN A 335 5.78 -7.70 20.68
C GLN A 335 5.15 -8.17 19.37
N TYR A 336 5.59 -7.62 18.23
CA TYR A 336 5.03 -7.93 16.91
C TYR A 336 5.74 -9.08 16.17
N ARG A 337 6.78 -9.69 16.77
CA ARG A 337 7.56 -10.83 16.23
C ARG A 337 8.38 -10.51 14.97
N HIS A 338 8.84 -9.26 14.83
CA HIS A 338 9.63 -8.83 13.67
C HIS A 338 11.12 -9.16 13.83
N ALA A 339 11.45 -10.44 13.61
CA ALA A 339 12.79 -10.99 13.84
C ALA A 339 13.94 -10.25 13.12
N LYS A 340 13.71 -9.77 11.89
CA LYS A 340 14.74 -9.02 11.14
C LYS A 340 15.10 -7.70 11.81
N ILE A 341 14.09 -6.94 12.24
CA ILE A 341 14.27 -5.68 12.97
C ILE A 341 14.99 -5.98 14.30
N PHE A 342 14.50 -6.96 15.04
CA PHE A 342 15.10 -7.36 16.32
C PHE A 342 16.57 -7.79 16.19
N SER A 343 16.93 -8.51 15.12
CA SER A 343 18.31 -8.98 14.91
C SER A 343 19.34 -7.86 14.77
N LEU A 344 18.91 -6.63 14.46
CA LEU A 344 19.81 -5.47 14.42
C LEU A 344 20.46 -5.17 15.79
N ILE A 345 19.83 -5.58 16.89
CA ILE A 345 20.33 -5.34 18.25
C ILE A 345 21.71 -5.98 18.51
N TYR A 346 22.07 -7.04 17.77
CA TYR A 346 23.36 -7.71 17.93
C TYR A 346 24.54 -6.86 17.47
N GLY A 347 24.31 -5.87 16.60
CA GLY A 347 25.32 -4.96 16.08
C GLY A 347 25.43 -3.64 16.83
N LEU A 348 24.71 -3.46 17.93
CA LEU A 348 24.63 -2.18 18.64
C LEU A 348 25.36 -2.21 19.99
N ASP A 349 26.26 -1.26 20.20
CA ASP A 349 26.99 -1.09 21.47
C ASP A 349 26.04 -0.76 22.64
N ILE A 350 24.88 -0.17 22.35
CA ILE A 350 23.86 0.24 23.32
C ILE A 350 22.83 -0.86 23.65
N LYS A 351 23.07 -2.10 23.23
CA LYS A 351 22.16 -3.26 23.46
C LYS A 351 21.72 -3.41 24.92
N SER A 352 22.63 -3.25 25.88
CA SER A 352 22.31 -3.44 27.31
C SER A 352 21.28 -2.41 27.80
N ALA A 353 21.39 -1.16 27.34
CA ALA A 353 20.47 -0.09 27.69
C ALA A 353 19.07 -0.35 27.07
N LEU A 354 19.03 -0.71 25.78
CA LEU A 354 17.79 -1.01 25.05
C LEU A 354 17.05 -2.24 25.60
N THR A 355 17.79 -3.27 26.05
CA THR A 355 17.19 -4.49 26.60
C THR A 355 16.71 -4.34 28.05
N SER A 356 17.17 -3.29 28.76
CA SER A 356 16.84 -3.04 30.16
C SER A 356 15.67 -2.07 30.36
N SER A 357 15.18 -1.45 29.28
CA SER A 357 14.06 -0.52 29.32
C SER A 357 12.74 -1.25 29.63
N VAL A 358 11.84 -0.58 30.35
CA VAL A 358 10.50 -1.07 30.71
C VAL A 358 9.43 -0.15 30.14
N ASP A 359 8.29 -0.70 29.74
CA ASP A 359 7.19 0.13 29.27
C ASP A 359 6.61 0.96 30.43
N PRO A 360 6.23 2.23 30.20
CA PRO A 360 5.77 3.10 31.27
C PRO A 360 4.44 2.69 31.91
N SER A 361 3.59 1.95 31.18
CA SER A 361 2.20 1.70 31.57
C SER A 361 2.01 0.46 32.46
N ASN A 362 2.72 -0.63 32.13
CA ASN A 362 2.59 -1.94 32.75
C ASN A 362 3.89 -2.43 33.39
N GLU A 363 4.99 -1.67 33.29
CA GLU A 363 6.30 -2.07 33.77
C GLU A 363 6.81 -3.39 33.15
N ASN A 364 6.33 -3.73 31.95
CA ASN A 364 6.79 -4.87 31.18
C ASN A 364 8.18 -4.54 30.60
N ASN A 365 9.16 -5.37 30.93
CA ASN A 365 10.43 -5.39 30.21
C ASN A 365 10.30 -6.12 28.85
N LEU A 366 11.39 -6.12 28.08
CA LEU A 366 11.46 -6.78 26.76
C LEU A 366 10.99 -8.25 26.77
N LEU A 367 11.29 -9.01 27.83
CA LEU A 367 10.93 -10.42 27.93
C LEU A 367 9.45 -10.61 28.26
N HIS A 368 8.84 -9.71 29.04
CA HIS A 368 7.38 -9.66 29.20
C HIS A 368 6.68 -9.40 27.86
N MET A 369 7.22 -8.51 27.02
CA MET A 369 6.68 -8.24 25.67
C MET A 369 6.74 -9.48 24.76
N ALA A 370 7.80 -10.30 24.89
CA ALA A 370 7.87 -11.60 24.24
C ALA A 370 6.86 -12.61 24.83
N GLY A 371 6.45 -12.41 26.08
CA GLY A 371 5.44 -13.19 26.81
C GLY A 371 3.98 -12.85 26.46
N MET A 372 3.73 -11.70 25.83
CA MET A 372 2.41 -11.29 25.37
C MET A 372 1.99 -12.07 24.12
N LEU A 373 0.69 -12.28 23.91
CA LEU A 373 0.20 -12.78 22.63
C LEU A 373 0.53 -11.76 21.54
N ALA A 374 1.18 -12.23 20.47
CA ALA A 374 1.38 -11.40 19.29
C ALA A 374 0.01 -11.02 18.68
N PRO A 375 -0.08 -9.88 17.98
CA PRO A 375 -1.28 -9.54 17.21
C PRO A 375 -1.62 -10.65 16.21
N SER A 376 -2.92 -10.86 15.96
CA SER A 376 -3.44 -11.95 15.12
C SER A 376 -2.84 -11.99 13.70
N THR A 377 -2.37 -10.86 13.19
CA THR A 377 -1.71 -10.72 11.89
C THR A 377 -0.36 -11.46 11.80
N SER A 378 0.31 -11.73 12.91
CA SER A 378 1.60 -12.46 12.93
C SER A 378 1.45 -13.94 13.30
N ILE A 379 0.36 -14.31 14.00
CA ILE A 379 0.12 -15.67 14.51
C ILE A 379 -0.51 -16.58 13.46
N ASN A 380 -1.41 -16.03 12.62
CA ASN A 380 -2.25 -16.81 11.71
C ASN A 380 -1.52 -17.40 10.50
N ASP A 381 -0.25 -17.07 10.29
CA ASP A 381 0.54 -17.56 9.15
C ASP A 381 1.10 -18.98 9.33
N ILE A 382 1.05 -19.51 10.55
CA ILE A 382 1.58 -20.84 10.86
C ILE A 382 0.40 -21.81 11.00
N PRO A 383 0.31 -22.85 10.15
CA PRO A 383 -0.79 -23.80 10.23
C PRO A 383 -0.64 -24.71 11.46
N GLY A 384 -1.65 -24.76 12.31
CA GLY A 384 -1.73 -25.66 13.46
C GLY A 384 -1.20 -25.09 14.77
N ALA A 385 -1.98 -25.25 15.84
CA ALA A 385 -1.70 -24.69 17.16
C ALA A 385 -0.36 -25.16 17.76
N ALA A 386 0.07 -26.40 17.47
CA ALA A 386 1.35 -26.91 17.96
C ALA A 386 2.55 -26.18 17.34
N LEU A 387 2.50 -25.90 16.04
CA LEU A 387 3.56 -25.17 15.34
C LEU A 387 3.58 -23.69 15.73
N GLN A 388 2.42 -23.08 15.93
CA GLN A 388 2.30 -21.73 16.49
C GLN A 388 2.96 -21.67 17.88
N MET A 389 2.59 -22.58 18.79
CA MET A 389 3.16 -22.65 20.14
C MET A 389 4.68 -22.87 20.12
N GLN A 390 5.16 -23.75 19.24
CA GLN A 390 6.59 -23.98 19.07
C GLN A 390 7.32 -22.70 18.66
N ARG A 391 6.76 -21.93 17.72
CA ARG A 391 7.35 -20.68 17.24
C ARG A 391 7.37 -19.60 18.33
N GLU A 392 6.28 -19.46 19.07
CA GLU A 392 6.19 -18.51 20.19
C GLU A 392 7.22 -18.84 21.28
N LEU A 393 7.38 -20.12 21.62
CA LEU A 393 8.40 -20.54 22.59
C LEU A 393 9.84 -20.31 22.08
N GLN A 394 10.10 -20.57 20.80
CA GLN A 394 11.40 -20.28 20.19
C GLN A 394 11.71 -18.78 20.22
N TRP A 395 10.72 -17.94 19.89
CA TRP A 395 10.85 -16.50 19.95
C TRP A 395 11.17 -16.01 21.37
N PHE A 396 10.38 -16.47 22.36
CA PHE A 396 10.60 -16.13 23.76
C PHE A 396 12.02 -16.49 24.22
N LYS A 397 12.51 -17.68 23.87
CA LYS A 397 13.87 -18.13 24.20
C LYS A 397 14.96 -17.29 23.55
N GLU A 398 14.75 -16.84 22.31
CA GLU A 398 15.74 -16.01 21.64
C GLU A 398 15.84 -14.61 22.25
N VAL A 399 14.71 -14.03 22.66
CA VAL A 399 14.70 -12.78 23.43
C VAL A 399 15.34 -12.99 24.81
N GLU A 400 14.99 -14.08 25.49
CA GLU A 400 15.54 -14.45 26.79
C GLU A 400 17.07 -14.57 26.76
N ARG A 401 17.62 -15.15 25.69
CA ARG A 401 19.06 -15.35 25.51
C ARG A 401 19.86 -14.05 25.50
N ILE A 402 19.26 -12.96 25.01
CA ILE A 402 19.95 -11.66 24.92
C ILE A 402 19.68 -10.73 26.09
N SER A 403 18.64 -11.04 26.86
CA SER A 403 18.15 -10.24 27.97
C SER A 403 19.07 -10.36 29.19
N PRO A 404 19.46 -9.24 29.84
CA PRO A 404 20.29 -9.25 31.04
C PRO A 404 19.65 -10.05 32.20
N PRO A 405 20.41 -10.74 33.07
CA PRO A 405 19.84 -11.59 34.13
C PRO A 405 18.79 -10.90 35.02
N LYS A 406 18.96 -9.59 35.28
CA LYS A 406 18.03 -8.78 36.09
C LYS A 406 16.60 -8.80 35.54
N VAL A 407 16.40 -8.89 34.22
CA VAL A 407 15.05 -8.81 33.63
C VAL A 407 14.28 -10.14 33.69
N HIS A 408 14.96 -11.26 33.99
CA HIS A 408 14.33 -12.60 34.01
C HIS A 408 13.41 -12.79 35.22
N ALA A 409 13.75 -12.17 36.34
CA ALA A 409 12.99 -12.24 37.60
C ALA A 409 12.27 -10.93 37.94
N ALA A 410 12.32 -9.93 37.06
CA ALA A 410 11.60 -8.68 37.25
C ALA A 410 10.09 -8.94 37.17
N LEU A 411 9.33 -8.27 38.03
CA LEU A 411 7.88 -8.34 38.05
C LEU A 411 7.31 -7.17 37.26
N ASN A 412 6.25 -7.41 36.51
CA ASN A 412 5.44 -6.34 35.93
C ASN A 412 4.42 -5.80 36.96
N LYS A 413 3.58 -4.85 36.55
CA LYS A 413 2.53 -4.24 37.38
C LYS A 413 1.50 -5.25 37.93
N ASP A 414 1.30 -6.37 37.25
CA ASP A 414 0.43 -7.47 37.71
C ASP A 414 1.14 -8.43 38.69
N GLY A 415 2.40 -8.18 39.02
CA GLY A 415 3.21 -9.03 39.89
C GLY A 415 3.65 -10.33 39.24
N LEU A 416 3.68 -10.41 37.91
CA LEU A 416 4.07 -11.59 37.15
C LEU A 416 5.51 -11.45 36.65
N THR A 417 6.27 -12.54 36.65
CA THR A 417 7.53 -12.66 35.90
C THR A 417 7.25 -12.88 34.40
N PRO A 418 8.24 -12.67 33.51
CA PRO A 418 8.06 -12.90 32.08
C PRO A 418 7.61 -14.32 31.72
N ARG A 419 8.14 -15.34 32.42
CA ARG A 419 7.78 -16.75 32.19
C ARG A 419 6.39 -17.10 32.70
N GLU A 420 5.96 -16.52 33.82
CA GLU A 420 4.59 -16.67 34.32
C GLU A 420 3.60 -16.02 33.36
N LEU A 421 3.90 -14.80 32.88
CA LEU A 421 3.09 -14.11 31.89
C LEU A 421 2.97 -14.92 30.58
N PHE A 422 4.09 -15.42 30.05
CA PHE A 422 4.09 -16.28 28.85
C PHE A 422 3.20 -17.52 29.05
N THR A 423 3.35 -18.20 30.19
CA THR A 423 2.58 -19.41 30.51
C THR A 423 1.08 -19.12 30.65
N LYS A 424 0.73 -17.99 31.28
CA LYS A 424 -0.65 -17.53 31.42
C LYS A 424 -1.29 -17.23 30.07
N ASN A 425 -0.61 -16.46 29.23
CA ASN A 425 -1.12 -15.99 27.94
C ASN A 425 -1.24 -17.10 26.88
N HIS A 426 -0.32 -18.07 26.87
CA HIS A 426 -0.29 -19.14 25.88
C HIS A 426 -0.97 -20.44 26.35
N LYS A 427 -1.72 -20.39 27.46
CA LYS A 427 -2.34 -21.59 28.08
C LYS A 427 -3.26 -22.34 27.12
N ASP A 428 -4.09 -21.63 26.38
CA ASP A 428 -5.06 -22.25 25.48
C ASP A 428 -4.39 -22.75 24.19
N MET A 429 -3.49 -21.94 23.59
CA MET A 429 -2.67 -22.38 22.45
C MET A 429 -1.85 -23.65 22.77
N ARG A 430 -1.33 -23.76 24.00
CA ARG A 430 -0.66 -24.98 24.47
C ARG A 430 -1.60 -26.18 24.49
N LYS A 431 -2.81 -26.03 25.05
CA LYS A 431 -3.81 -27.13 25.08
C LYS A 431 -4.19 -27.56 23.67
N ASP A 432 -4.45 -26.61 22.78
CA ASP A 432 -4.80 -26.87 21.39
C ASP A 432 -3.64 -27.54 20.65
N GLY A 433 -2.40 -27.12 20.93
CA GLY A 433 -1.20 -27.76 20.42
C GLY A 433 -1.01 -29.20 20.93
N GLU A 434 -1.24 -29.43 22.22
CA GLU A 434 -1.22 -30.78 22.81
C GLU A 434 -2.26 -31.70 22.16
N GLN A 435 -3.47 -31.19 21.90
CA GLN A 435 -4.53 -31.93 21.23
C GLN A 435 -4.16 -32.22 19.77
N TRP A 436 -3.72 -31.19 19.03
CA TRP A 436 -3.29 -31.33 17.63
C TRP A 436 -2.19 -32.39 17.46
N MET A 437 -1.24 -32.46 18.39
CA MET A 437 -0.18 -33.47 18.37
C MET A 437 -0.73 -34.89 18.59
N LYS A 438 -1.68 -35.08 19.50
CA LYS A 438 -2.33 -36.38 19.75
C LYS A 438 -3.12 -36.87 18.53
N ASP A 439 -3.88 -35.97 17.91
CA ASP A 439 -4.71 -36.30 16.75
C ASP A 439 -3.86 -36.63 15.52
N THR A 440 -2.78 -35.86 15.32
CA THR A 440 -1.80 -36.12 14.25
C THR A 440 -1.09 -37.46 14.46
N ALA A 441 -0.63 -37.75 15.69
CA ALA A 441 0.00 -39.03 16.01
C ALA A 441 -0.95 -40.22 15.77
N THR A 442 -2.22 -40.08 16.13
CA THR A 442 -3.26 -41.09 15.88
C THR A 442 -3.47 -41.31 14.39
N SER A 443 -3.62 -40.23 13.62
CA SER A 443 -3.78 -40.28 12.16
C SER A 443 -2.58 -40.91 11.46
N CYS A 444 -1.36 -40.52 11.84
CA CYS A 444 -0.12 -41.10 11.31
C CYS A 444 0.01 -42.59 11.65
N THR A 445 -0.46 -43.03 12.82
CA THR A 445 -0.46 -44.45 13.20
C THR A 445 -1.39 -45.25 12.30
N VAL A 446 -2.59 -44.73 11.99
CA VAL A 446 -3.53 -45.37 11.05
C VAL A 446 -2.94 -45.45 9.64
N VAL A 447 -2.38 -44.34 9.12
CA VAL A 447 -1.75 -44.32 7.79
C VAL A 447 -0.56 -45.28 7.73
N GLY A 448 0.28 -45.29 8.77
CA GLY A 448 1.41 -46.22 8.89
C GLY A 448 0.95 -47.68 8.87
N ALA A 449 -0.09 -48.02 9.63
CA ALA A 449 -0.67 -49.37 9.64
C ALA A 449 -1.20 -49.78 8.26
N LEU A 450 -1.87 -48.86 7.54
CA LEU A 450 -2.35 -49.10 6.17
C LEU A 450 -1.19 -49.33 5.20
N ILE A 451 -0.13 -48.50 5.25
CA ILE A 451 1.06 -48.66 4.41
C ILE A 451 1.70 -50.03 4.66
N VAL A 452 1.92 -50.40 5.93
CA VAL A 452 2.49 -51.71 6.30
C VAL A 452 1.61 -52.86 5.79
N THR A 453 0.29 -52.74 5.94
CA THR A 453 -0.66 -53.75 5.47
C THR A 453 -0.61 -53.91 3.94
N ILE A 454 -0.59 -52.80 3.20
CA ILE A 454 -0.50 -52.80 1.73
C ILE A 454 0.85 -53.38 1.29
N MET A 455 1.95 -52.98 1.91
CA MET A 455 3.28 -53.51 1.60
C MET A 455 3.36 -55.01 1.86
N PHE A 456 2.83 -55.47 3.01
CA PHE A 456 2.77 -56.89 3.33
C PHE A 456 1.93 -57.65 2.30
N ALA A 457 0.71 -57.18 2.00
CA ALA A 457 -0.15 -57.78 0.99
C ALA A 457 0.53 -57.85 -0.39
N ALA A 458 1.23 -56.78 -0.81
CA ALA A 458 1.94 -56.73 -2.08
C ALA A 458 3.09 -57.76 -2.15
N VAL A 459 3.86 -57.95 -1.07
CA VAL A 459 4.95 -58.95 -1.01
C VAL A 459 4.42 -60.37 -1.19
N PHE A 460 3.27 -60.70 -0.58
CA PHE A 460 2.68 -62.04 -0.69
C PHE A 460 1.79 -62.23 -1.93
N ALA A 461 1.35 -61.14 -2.56
CA ALA A 461 0.58 -61.17 -3.80
C ALA A 461 1.47 -61.22 -5.07
N VAL A 462 2.80 -61.15 -4.95
CA VAL A 462 3.70 -61.47 -6.08
C VAL A 462 3.56 -62.96 -6.40
N PRO A 463 3.04 -63.35 -7.58
CA PRO A 463 2.92 -64.74 -7.93
C PRO A 463 4.32 -65.31 -8.17
N GLY A 464 4.73 -66.25 -7.31
CA GLY A 464 5.82 -67.17 -7.62
C GLY A 464 5.50 -67.88 -8.93
N GLY A 465 6.43 -67.81 -9.88
CA GLY A 465 6.29 -68.41 -11.20
C GLY A 465 5.92 -69.90 -11.14
N ASN A 466 5.08 -70.31 -12.09
CA ASN A 466 4.75 -71.71 -12.36
C ASN A 466 6.01 -72.53 -12.66
N HIS A 467 6.44 -73.35 -11.69
CA HIS A 467 7.12 -74.61 -12.01
C HIS A 467 6.31 -75.78 -11.43
N GLN A 468 5.35 -76.25 -12.23
CA GLN A 468 4.79 -77.59 -12.12
C GLN A 468 5.86 -78.60 -12.56
N ASN A 469 6.63 -79.15 -11.63
CA ASN A 469 7.01 -80.58 -11.62
C ASN A 469 7.96 -80.92 -10.47
N ASN A 470 7.43 -81.77 -9.58
CA ASN A 470 8.08 -82.78 -8.74
C ASN A 470 7.76 -82.58 -7.26
N GLY A 471 6.73 -83.29 -6.81
CA GLY A 471 6.30 -83.32 -5.43
C GLY A 471 7.24 -84.12 -4.53
N PHE A 472 7.00 -83.99 -3.22
CA PHE A 472 6.90 -85.11 -2.28
C PHE A 472 6.07 -84.63 -1.08
N GLN A 473 4.98 -85.36 -0.78
CA GLN A 473 4.31 -85.31 0.52
C GLN A 473 5.19 -86.00 1.56
N PHE A 474 5.15 -85.58 2.82
CA PHE A 474 4.81 -86.47 3.95
C PHE A 474 4.33 -85.65 5.15
N SER A 475 3.16 -86.10 5.65
CA SER A 475 2.60 -86.06 7.02
C SER A 475 2.77 -84.83 7.90
#